data_AF-A0A2V6IEM1-F1
#
_entry.id   AF-A0A2V6IEM1-F1
#
_cell.length_a   1.000
_cell.length_b   1.000
_cell.length_c   1.000
_cell.angle_alpha   90.00
_cell.angle_beta   90.00
_cell.angle_gamma   90.00
#
_symmetry.space_group_name_H-M   'P 1'
#
loop_
_entity.id
_entity.type
_entity.pdbx_description
1 polymer ?
#
loop_
_entity_poly.entity_id
_entity_poly.type
_entity_poly.pdbx_seq_one_letter_code
_entity_poly.pdbx_strand_id
1 'polypeptide(L)'
;MVVEMPTITLKNIPAGLHRRLKKRAEEHHRSMNKEIIATLKTATGETHAVDVDALIREARAARSKFTREISAAEIDAWKRAGRP
;
A
#
# COMPACT_ATOMS: atom_id res chain seq x y z
N MET A 1 -14.59 9.32 -26.95
CA MET A 1 -14.57 10.03 -25.65
C MET A 1 -13.13 10.42 -25.38
N VAL A 2 -12.80 11.72 -25.38
CA VAL A 2 -11.46 12.17 -25.01
C VAL A 2 -11.41 12.19 -23.49
N VAL A 3 -10.54 11.38 -22.90
CA VAL A 3 -10.28 11.41 -21.45
C VAL A 3 -9.33 12.59 -21.21
N GLU A 4 -9.82 13.67 -20.62
CA GLU A 4 -8.93 14.74 -20.15
C GLU A 4 -8.02 14.20 -19.06
N MET A 5 -6.71 14.41 -19.21
CA MET A 5 -5.70 14.09 -18.21
C MET A 5 -5.18 15.41 -17.61
N PRO A 6 -5.85 15.96 -16.58
CA PRO A 6 -5.41 17.19 -15.95
C PRO A 6 -4.00 17.02 -15.37
N THR A 7 -3.15 18.03 -15.58
CA THR A 7 -1.77 18.05 -15.09
C THR A 7 -1.62 19.11 -14.01
N ILE A 8 -0.83 18.79 -12.97
CA ILE A 8 -0.51 19.72 -11.89
C ILE A 8 1.02 19.88 -11.87
N THR A 9 1.48 21.13 -11.95
CA THR A 9 2.90 21.45 -11.78
C THR A 9 3.12 22.04 -10.40
N LEU A 10 3.95 21.38 -9.60
CA LEU A 10 4.34 21.86 -8.28
C LEU A 10 5.68 22.63 -8.39
N LYS A 11 5.64 23.94 -8.12
CA LYS A 11 6.83 24.81 -8.13
C LYS A 11 7.29 25.10 -6.71
N ASN A 12 8.58 25.41 -6.55
CA ASN A 12 9.18 25.84 -5.27
C ASN A 12 9.00 24.84 -4.11
N ILE A 13 9.04 23.53 -4.39
CA ILE A 13 8.96 22.52 -3.34
C ILE A 13 10.20 22.62 -2.45
N PRO A 14 10.05 22.74 -1.11
CA PRO A 14 11.18 22.72 -0.20
C PRO A 14 12.03 21.46 -0.39
N ALA A 15 13.35 21.61 -0.46
CA ALA A 15 14.26 20.49 -0.76
C ALA A 15 14.09 19.30 0.20
N GLY A 16 13.82 19.57 1.48
CA GLY A 16 13.54 18.54 2.47
C GLY A 16 12.26 17.76 2.17
N LEU A 17 11.21 18.42 1.67
CA LEU A 17 9.96 17.76 1.28
C LEU A 17 10.17 16.89 0.04
N HIS A 18 10.85 17.41 -0.98
CA HIS A 18 11.16 16.63 -2.19
C HIS A 18 11.94 15.35 -1.87
N ARG A 19 12.95 15.42 -0.98
CA ARG A 19 13.71 14.24 -0.54
C ARG A 19 12.84 13.21 0.17
N ARG A 20 11.94 13.64 1.07
CA ARG A 20 11.03 12.73 1.77
C ARG A 20 10.06 12.04 0.79
N LEU A 21 9.51 12.79 -0.17
CA LEU A 21 8.64 12.23 -1.20
C LEU A 21 9.38 11.21 -2.07
N LYS A 22 10.63 11.49 -2.46
CA LYS A 22 11.45 10.54 -3.22
C LYS A 22 11.67 9.23 -2.47
N LYS A 23 12.04 9.32 -1.19
CA LYS A 23 12.23 8.14 -0.33
C LYS A 23 10.96 7.31 -0.21
N ARG A 24 9.80 7.94 0.02
CA ARG A 24 8.51 7.23 0.08
C ARG A 24 8.16 6.56 -1.25
N ALA A 25 8.44 7.21 -2.36
CA ALA A 25 8.21 6.64 -3.68
C ALA A 25 9.04 5.36 -3.90
N GLU A 26 10.31 5.38 -3.50
CA GLU A 26 11.21 4.21 -3.54
C GLU A 26 10.71 3.08 -2.61
N GLU A 27 10.33 3.40 -1.36
CA GLU A 27 9.78 2.46 -0.38
C GLU A 27 8.48 1.80 -0.85
N HIS A 28 7.62 2.56 -1.54
CA HIS A 28 6.37 2.05 -2.11
C HIS A 28 6.53 1.46 -3.52
N HIS A 29 7.77 1.33 -4.03
CA HIS A 29 8.07 0.85 -5.38
C HIS A 29 7.26 1.55 -6.50
N ARG A 30 7.08 2.86 -6.38
CA ARG A 30 6.30 3.68 -7.33
C ARG A 30 7.09 4.89 -7.81
N SER A 31 6.69 5.42 -8.97
CA SER A 31 7.28 6.67 -9.48
C SER A 31 6.87 7.87 -8.61
N MET A 32 7.66 8.94 -8.65
CA MET A 32 7.36 10.19 -7.94
C MET A 32 5.96 10.72 -8.27
N ASN A 33 5.55 10.66 -9.54
CA ASN A 33 4.21 11.09 -9.95
C ASN A 33 3.11 10.27 -9.28
N LYS A 34 3.26 8.93 -9.23
CA LYS A 34 2.30 8.05 -8.54
C LYS A 34 2.28 8.29 -7.03
N GLU A 35 3.42 8.58 -6.41
CA GLU A 35 3.51 8.98 -5.00
C GLU A 35 2.74 10.26 -4.72
N ILE A 36 2.91 11.28 -5.56
CA ILE A 36 2.20 12.56 -5.43
C ILE A 36 0.69 12.34 -5.59
N ILE A 37 0.27 11.63 -6.64
CA ILE A 37 -1.16 11.33 -6.86
C ILE A 37 -1.76 10.58 -5.67
N ALA A 38 -1.06 9.55 -5.16
CA ALA A 38 -1.55 8.79 -4.01
C ALA A 38 -1.62 9.66 -2.75
N THR A 39 -0.62 10.51 -2.50
CA THR A 39 -0.62 11.46 -1.38
C THR A 39 -1.79 12.45 -1.49
N LEU A 40 -2.06 12.96 -2.69
CA LEU A 40 -3.17 13.88 -2.94
C LEU A 40 -4.52 13.17 -2.73
N LYS A 41 -4.70 11.95 -3.25
CA LYS A 41 -5.90 11.14 -2.99
C LYS A 41 -6.16 10.97 -1.50
N THR A 42 -5.12 10.66 -0.72
CA THR A 42 -5.26 10.57 0.74
C THR A 42 -5.63 11.91 1.38
N ALA A 43 -4.98 13.00 0.96
CA ALA A 43 -5.22 14.33 1.52
C ALA A 43 -6.61 14.88 1.18
N THR A 44 -7.17 14.53 0.02
CA THR A 44 -8.50 14.94 -0.42
C THR A 44 -9.62 14.01 0.08
N GLY A 45 -9.29 12.95 0.83
CA GLY A 45 -10.26 11.95 1.27
C GLY A 45 -10.71 11.01 0.15
N GLU A 46 -10.06 11.03 -1.01
CA GLU A 46 -10.24 10.08 -2.11
C GLU A 46 -9.45 8.77 -1.91
N THR A 47 -8.76 8.61 -0.77
CA THR A 47 -8.45 7.26 -0.30
C THR A 47 -9.76 6.52 -0.20
N HIS A 48 -9.95 5.56 -1.12
CA HIS A 48 -11.11 4.69 -1.16
C HIS A 48 -11.58 4.44 0.26
N ALA A 49 -12.84 4.79 0.56
CA ALA A 49 -13.51 4.25 1.72
C ALA A 49 -13.21 2.76 1.68
N VAL A 50 -12.52 2.26 2.70
CA VAL A 50 -12.18 0.84 2.76
C VAL A 50 -13.51 0.13 2.67
N ASP A 51 -13.73 -0.59 1.58
CA ASP A 51 -14.89 -1.44 1.44
C ASP A 51 -14.69 -2.58 2.45
N VAL A 52 -15.24 -2.37 3.63
CA VAL A 52 -15.07 -3.25 4.79
C VAL A 52 -15.56 -4.65 4.44
N ASP A 53 -16.64 -4.76 3.67
CA ASP A 53 -17.19 -6.05 3.25
C ASP A 53 -16.29 -6.74 2.24
N ALA A 54 -15.72 -6.01 1.28
CA ALA A 54 -14.73 -6.55 0.35
C ALA A 54 -13.47 -7.05 1.09
N LEU A 55 -12.98 -6.29 2.07
CA LEU A 55 -11.82 -6.65 2.89
C LEU A 55 -12.10 -7.91 3.73
N ILE A 56 -13.27 -7.97 4.40
CA ILE A 56 -13.68 -9.15 5.17
C ILE A 56 -13.80 -10.38 4.26
N ARG A 57 -14.38 -10.22 3.07
CA ARG A 57 -14.51 -11.31 2.09
C ARG A 57 -13.14 -11.83 1.65
N GLU A 58 -12.21 -10.94 1.32
CA GLU A 58 -10.83 -11.32 0.97
C GLU A 58 -10.12 -12.04 2.12
N ALA A 59 -10.24 -11.52 3.35
CA ALA A 59 -9.66 -12.14 4.53
C ALA A 59 -10.21 -13.57 4.76
N ARG A 60 -11.53 -13.77 4.61
CA ARG A 60 -12.16 -15.09 4.70
C ARG A 60 -11.71 -16.03 3.59
N ALA A 61 -11.61 -15.54 2.35
CA ALA A 61 -11.12 -16.32 1.20
C ALA A 61 -9.64 -16.68 1.33
N ALA A 62 -8.83 -15.82 1.94
CA ALA A 62 -7.45 -16.15 2.29
C ALA A 62 -7.42 -17.21 3.39
N ARG A 63 -8.25 -17.08 4.43
CA ARG A 63 -8.32 -18.04 5.54
C ARG A 63 -8.78 -19.43 5.09
N SER A 64 -9.73 -19.53 4.16
CA SER A 64 -10.21 -20.84 3.67
C SER A 64 -9.15 -21.65 2.92
N LYS A 65 -8.10 -21.00 2.40
CA LYS A 65 -6.93 -21.69 1.81
C LYS A 65 -6.09 -22.42 2.85
N PHE A 66 -6.23 -22.06 4.13
CA PHE A 66 -5.53 -22.70 5.24
C PHE A 66 -6.51 -23.60 6.00
N THR A 67 -6.43 -24.90 5.74
CA THR A 67 -7.33 -25.91 6.33
C THR A 67 -6.89 -26.42 7.70
N ARG A 68 -5.65 -26.12 8.12
CA ARG A 68 -5.13 -26.54 9.42
C ARG A 68 -5.10 -25.37 10.41
N GLU A 69 -5.44 -25.65 11.66
CA GLU A 69 -5.12 -24.75 12.75
C GLU A 69 -3.62 -24.81 13.00
N ILE A 70 -2.99 -23.63 13.02
CA ILE A 70 -1.55 -23.50 13.28
C ILE A 70 -1.43 -22.89 14.66
N SER A 71 -0.83 -23.63 15.60
CA SER A 71 -0.55 -23.14 16.94
C SER A 71 0.60 -22.14 16.95
N ALA A 72 0.64 -21.28 17.97
CA ALA A 72 1.77 -20.36 18.16
C ALA A 72 3.11 -21.11 18.28
N ALA A 73 3.11 -22.28 18.93
CA ALA A 73 4.30 -23.11 19.09
C ALA A 73 4.86 -23.62 17.75
N GLU A 74 3.98 -24.01 16.81
CA GLU A 74 4.39 -24.41 15.46
C GLU A 74 4.97 -23.24 14.67
N ILE A 75 4.37 -22.06 14.77
CA ILE A 75 4.89 -20.83 14.13
C ILE A 75 6.30 -20.53 14.64
N ASP A 76 6.52 -20.60 15.95
CA ASP A 76 7.82 -20.31 16.56
C ASP A 76 8.85 -21.41 16.28
N ALA A 77 8.44 -22.65 16.09
CA ALA A 77 9.30 -23.71 15.60
C ALA A 77 9.75 -23.42 14.16
N TRP A 78 8.84 -23.03 13.25
CA TRP A 78 9.18 -22.72 11.86
C TRP A 78 10.05 -21.47 11.72
N LYS A 79 9.80 -20.40 12.51
CA LYS A 79 10.69 -19.23 12.54
C LYS A 79 12.14 -19.62 12.91
N ARG A 80 12.29 -20.52 13.89
CA ARG A 80 13.61 -21.01 14.36
C ARG A 80 14.27 -21.97 13.38
N ALA A 81 13.47 -22.78 12.67
CA ALA A 81 13.96 -23.69 11.64
C ALA A 81 14.54 -22.95 10.42
N GLY A 82 14.21 -21.66 10.25
CA GLY A 82 14.68 -20.85 9.13
C GLY A 82 14.04 -21.27 7.80
N ARG A 83 14.62 -20.81 6.70
CA ARG A 83 14.26 -21.23 5.34
C ARG A 83 15.36 -22.15 4.82
N PRO A 84 15.05 -23.33 4.25
CA PRO A 84 16.01 -24.06 3.42
C PRO A 84 16.50 -23.19 2.26
#